data_AF-A0A0C3ILJ5-F1
#
_entry.id   AF-A0A0C3ILJ5-F1
#
_cell.length_a   1.000
_cell.length_b   1.000
_cell.length_c   1.000
_cell.angle_alpha   90.00
_cell.angle_beta   90.00
_cell.angle_gamma   90.00
#
_symmetry.space_group_name_H-M   'P 1'
#
loop_
_entity.id
_entity.type
_entity.pdbx_description
1 polymer ?
#
loop_
_entity_poly.entity_id
_entity_poly.type
_entity_poly.pdbx_seq_one_letter_code
_entity_poly.pdbx_strand_id
1 'polypeptide(L)' 'MQRYSEERKAAFLTKLLPPHNRSVVSVATEEGISDATL' A
#
# COMPACT_ATOMS: atom_id res chain seq x y z
N MET A 1 19.43 -1.82 -1.66
CA MET A 1 18.02 -1.72 -1.21
C MET A 1 17.31 -0.74 -2.13
N GLN A 2 16.50 -1.25 -3.07
CA GLN A 2 15.70 -0.40 -3.94
C GLN A 2 14.64 0.27 -3.05
N ARG A 3 14.87 1.54 -2.67
CA ARG A 3 13.89 2.31 -1.91
C ARG A 3 12.65 2.42 -2.77
N TYR A 4 11.55 1.86 -2.29
CA TYR A 4 10.24 2.13 -2.86
C TYR A 4 10.03 3.64 -2.92
N SER A 5 9.58 4.13 -4.09
CA SER A 5 9.31 5.55 -4.26
C SER A 5 8.24 5.97 -3.26
N GLU A 6 8.47 7.08 -2.56
CA GLU A 6 7.52 7.61 -1.56
C GLU A 6 6.14 7.87 -2.18
N GLU A 7 6.10 8.16 -3.48
CA GLU A 7 4.88 8.31 -4.28
C GLU A 7 4.02 7.02 -4.29
N ARG A 8 4.65 5.83 -4.33
CA ARG A 8 3.91 4.56 -4.23
C ARG A 8 3.37 4.31 -2.84
N LYS A 9 4.13 4.64 -1.78
CA LYS A 9 3.63 4.55 -0.40
C LYS A 9 2.46 5.48 -0.16
N ALA A 10 2.53 6.72 -0.66
CA ALA A 10 1.43 7.67 -0.57
C ALA A 10 0.18 7.15 -1.29
N ALA A 11 0.33 6.50 -2.45
CA ALA A 11 -0.78 5.86 -3.14
C ALA A 11 -1.42 4.72 -2.31
N PHE A 12 -0.61 3.90 -1.62
CA PHE A 12 -1.12 2.84 -0.72
C PHE A 12 -1.84 3.40 0.50
N LEU A 13 -1.25 4.41 1.15
CA LEU A 13 -1.86 5.10 2.28
C LEU A 13 -3.18 5.77 1.87
N THR A 14 -3.26 6.30 0.65
CA THR A 14 -4.50 6.88 0.11
C THR A 14 -5.58 5.81 -0.08
N LYS A 15 -5.20 4.58 -0.46
CA LYS A 15 -6.13 3.43 -0.55
C LYS A 15 -6.56 2.88 0.81
N LEU A 16 -5.82 3.20 1.88
CA LEU A 16 -6.14 2.86 3.28
C LEU A 16 -7.00 3.94 3.96
N LEU A 17 -7.07 5.14 3.39
CA LEU A 17 -7.86 6.25 3.92
C LEU A 17 -9.36 6.09 3.56
N PRO A 18 -10.28 6.57 4.41
CA PRO A 18 -11.71 6.63 4.08
C PRO A 18 -11.91 7.42 2.78
N PRO A 19 -12.76 7.00 1.82
CA PRO A 19 -13.96 6.15 1.93
C PRO A 19 -13.77 4.65 1.63
N HIS A 20 -12.56 4.23 1.27
CA HIS A 20 -12.23 2.84 0.98
C HIS A 20 -11.32 2.33 2.10
N ASN A 21 -11.88 2.05 3.27
CA ASN A 21 -11.13 1.51 4.42
C ASN A 21 -10.70 0.05 4.16
N ARG A 22 -9.88 -0.16 3.13
CA ARG A 22 -9.35 -1.47 2.73
C ARG A 22 -8.22 -1.82 3.68
N SER A 23 -8.13 -3.09 4.07
CA SER A 23 -7.04 -3.55 4.92
C SER A 23 -5.69 -3.55 4.18
N VAL A 24 -4.62 -3.32 4.92
CA VAL A 24 -3.21 -3.36 4.47
C VAL A 24 -2.94 -4.61 3.63
N VAL A 25 -3.44 -5.76 4.07
CA VAL A 25 -3.34 -7.06 3.38
C VAL A 25 -3.99 -7.05 2.00
N SER A 26 -5.16 -6.43 1.85
CA SER A 26 -5.87 -6.37 0.56
C SER A 26 -5.13 -5.50 -0.44
N VAL A 27 -4.60 -4.35 0.01
CA VAL A 27 -3.85 -3.43 -0.84
C VAL A 27 -2.49 -4.04 -1.22
N ALA A 28 -1.82 -4.71 -0.28
CA ALA A 28 -0.58 -5.44 -0.53
C ALA A 28 -0.77 -6.58 -1.55
N THR A 29 -1.87 -7.33 -1.43
CA THR A 29 -2.22 -8.42 -2.36
C THR A 29 -2.56 -7.91 -3.77
N GLU A 30 -3.34 -6.82 -3.88
CA GLU A 30 -3.65 -6.20 -5.19
C GLU A 30 -2.39 -5.70 -5.92
N GLU A 31 -1.39 -5.28 -5.17
CA GLU A 31 -0.18 -4.65 -5.69
C GLU A 31 0.98 -5.65 -5.83
N GLY A 32 0.77 -6.90 -5.40
CA GLY A 32 1.74 -7.97 -5.49
C GLY A 32 2.97 -7.76 -4.61
N ILE A 33 2.82 -7.02 -3.50
CA ILE A 33 3.89 -6.75 -2.54
C ILE A 33 3.57 -7.38 -1.19
N SER A 34 4.61 -7.69 -0.41
CA SER A 34 4.42 -8.21 0.95
C SER A 34 3.79 -7.15 1.85
N ASP A 35 2.96 -7.58 2.80
CA ASP A 35 2.40 -6.74 3.86
C ASP A 35 3.48 -5.97 4.64
N ALA A 36 4.66 -6.56 4.83
CA ALA A 36 5.80 -5.92 5.50
C ALA A 36 6.46 -4.80 4.66
N THR A 37 6.10 -4.70 3.37
CA THR A 37 6.62 -3.69 2.44
C THR A 37 5.65 -2.52 2.23
N LEU A 38 4.35 -2.72 2.52
CA LEU A 38 3.31 -1.70 2.46
C LEU A 38 3.44 -0.74 3.67
#